data_AF-A0A7Z8QKB8-F1
#
_entry.id   AF-A0A7Z8QKB8-F1
#
_cell.length_a   1.000
_cell.length_b   1.000
_cell.length_c   1.000
_cell.angle_alpha   90.00
_cell.angle_beta   90.00
_cell.angle_gamma   90.00
#
_symmetry.space_group_name_H-M   'P 1'
#
loop_
_entity.id
_entity.type
_entity.pdbx_description
1 polymer ?
#
loop_
_entity_poly.entity_id
_entity_poly.type
_entity_poly.pdbx_seq_one_letter_code
_entity_poly.pdbx_strand_id
1 'polypeptide(L)'
;MYRALKAGGILGIVEHRNAAQIHQDPKALSGYVTEAYVIQLAEQAGFKLLAKSEINANPKDSHTHPNGVWSLPPSLKGGEKNKTYFENIGESDRMTLKFIKP
;
A
#
# COMPACT_ATOMS: atom_id res chain seq x y z
N MET A 1 -4.81 -10.25 13.36
CA MET A 1 -3.42 -9.87 13.69
C MET A 1 -3.21 -9.59 15.18
N TYR A 2 -3.97 -8.67 15.80
CA TYR A 2 -3.73 -8.27 17.20
C TYR A 2 -3.70 -9.41 18.23
N ARG A 3 -4.60 -10.40 18.10
CA ARG A 3 -4.63 -11.59 18.99
C ARG A 3 -3.41 -12.51 18.85
N ALA A 4 -2.73 -12.50 17.71
CA ALA A 4 -1.61 -13.40 17.43
C ALA A 4 -0.28 -12.92 18.05
N LEU A 5 -0.18 -11.64 18.41
CA LEU A 5 1.03 -11.04 18.98
C LEU A 5 0.93 -10.93 20.50
N LYS A 6 2.06 -11.10 21.20
CA LYS A 6 2.21 -10.75 22.62
C LYS A 6 2.38 -9.22 22.80
N ALA A 7 2.26 -8.73 24.03
CA ALA A 7 2.62 -7.34 24.35
C ALA A 7 4.09 -7.06 23.97
N GLY A 8 4.33 -5.89 23.38
CA GLY A 8 5.61 -5.52 22.75
C GLY A 8 5.85 -6.16 21.38
N GLY A 9 4.92 -6.96 20.85
CA GLY A 9 5.02 -7.58 19.53
C GLY A 9 4.92 -6.56 18.40
N ILE A 10 5.62 -6.82 17.28
CA ILE A 10 5.66 -5.94 16.12
C ILE A 10 4.78 -6.48 15.00
N LEU A 11 3.98 -5.60 14.40
CA LEU A 11 3.27 -5.83 13.13
C LEU A 11 3.91 -4.94 12.06
N GLY A 12 4.38 -5.56 10.98
CA GLY A 12 4.79 -4.85 9.76
C GLY A 12 3.69 -4.94 8.71
N ILE A 13 3.40 -3.83 8.03
CA ILE A 13 2.47 -3.79 6.89
C ILE A 13 3.20 -3.19 5.70
N VAL A 14 3.15 -3.88 4.57
CA VAL A 14 3.51 -3.34 3.26
C VAL A 14 2.26 -3.41 2.39
N GLU A 15 1.89 -2.29 1.79
CA GLU A 15 0.64 -2.18 1.03
C GLU A 15 0.75 -1.11 -0.07
N HIS A 16 0.02 -1.28 -1.17
CA HIS A 16 -0.08 -0.34 -2.27
C HIS A 16 -0.65 1.00 -1.80
N ARG A 17 0.16 2.05 -1.88
CA ARG A 17 -0.17 3.38 -1.36
C ARG A 17 -0.86 4.22 -2.41
N ASN A 18 -2.01 4.76 -2.04
CA ASN A 18 -2.74 5.76 -2.82
C ASN A 18 -2.32 7.19 -2.41
N ALA A 19 -2.60 8.16 -3.26
CA ALA A 19 -2.41 9.57 -2.97
C ALA A 19 -3.18 10.00 -1.70
N ALA A 20 -2.51 10.74 -0.81
CA ALA A 20 -3.03 11.08 0.52
C ALA A 20 -4.28 11.97 0.51
N GLN A 21 -4.55 12.68 -0.59
CA GLN A 21 -5.69 13.60 -0.71
C GLN A 21 -6.95 12.95 -1.28
N ILE A 22 -6.90 11.66 -1.62
CA ILE A 22 -8.03 10.93 -2.18
C ILE A 22 -8.86 10.29 -1.06
N HIS A 23 -10.18 10.31 -1.21
CA HIS A 23 -11.06 9.56 -0.32
C HIS A 23 -10.84 8.06 -0.54
N GLN A 24 -10.63 7.31 0.54
CA GLN A 24 -10.44 5.87 0.45
C GLN A 24 -11.66 5.18 -0.17
N ASP A 25 -11.46 4.39 -1.22
CA ASP A 25 -12.46 3.42 -1.65
C ASP A 25 -12.53 2.28 -0.62
N PRO A 26 -13.65 2.10 0.11
CA PRO A 26 -13.76 1.04 1.10
C PRO A 26 -13.66 -0.37 0.51
N LYS A 27 -13.87 -0.52 -0.81
CA LYS A 27 -13.72 -1.80 -1.52
C LYS A 27 -12.32 -2.01 -2.10
N ALA A 28 -11.46 -0.98 -2.08
CA ALA A 28 -10.12 -0.99 -2.65
C ALA A 28 -10.06 -1.61 -4.06
N LEU A 29 -10.99 -1.24 -4.95
CA LEU A 29 -11.15 -1.91 -6.26
C LEU A 29 -9.92 -1.77 -7.17
N SER A 30 -9.14 -0.70 -7.01
CA SER A 30 -7.89 -0.50 -7.75
C SER A 30 -6.68 -1.18 -7.10
N GLY A 31 -6.85 -1.77 -5.91
CA GLY A 31 -5.76 -2.28 -5.07
C GLY A 31 -5.02 -1.19 -4.27
N TYR A 32 -5.18 0.09 -4.60
CA TYR A 32 -4.56 1.18 -3.86
C TYR A 32 -5.37 1.57 -2.62
N VAL A 33 -4.66 1.76 -1.50
CA VAL A 33 -5.24 2.29 -0.26
C VAL A 33 -4.42 3.45 0.30
N THR A 34 -5.08 4.41 0.93
CA THR A 34 -4.44 5.55 1.58
C THR A 34 -3.76 5.10 2.86
N GLU A 35 -2.56 5.62 3.10
CA GLU A 35 -1.78 5.29 4.30
C GLU A 35 -2.51 5.66 5.59
N ALA A 36 -3.22 6.79 5.59
CA ALA A 36 -4.04 7.24 6.72
C ALA A 36 -5.11 6.20 7.09
N TYR A 37 -5.76 5.59 6.11
CA TYR A 37 -6.77 4.56 6.34
C TYR A 37 -6.16 3.28 6.94
N VAL A 38 -5.02 2.83 6.42
CA VAL A 38 -4.32 1.65 6.96
C VAL A 38 -3.88 1.88 8.40
N ILE A 39 -3.33 3.05 8.71
CA ILE A 39 -2.96 3.43 10.08
C ILE A 39 -4.19 3.43 10.98
N GLN A 40 -5.29 4.06 10.56
CA GLN A 40 -6.53 4.12 11.32
C GLN A 40 -7.06 2.71 11.64
N LEU A 41 -7.08 1.79 10.68
CA LEU A 41 -7.52 0.41 10.91
C LEU A 41 -6.63 -0.34 11.90
N ALA A 42 -5.32 -0.16 11.81
CA ALA A 42 -4.38 -0.78 12.74
C ALA A 42 -4.56 -0.24 14.18
N GLU A 43 -4.76 1.07 14.32
CA GLU A 43 -5.01 1.72 15.61
C GLU A 43 -6.36 1.29 16.22
N GLN A 44 -7.42 1.20 15.42
CA GLN A 44 -8.71 0.67 15.85
C GLN A 44 -8.61 -0.79 16.34
N ALA A 45 -7.69 -1.57 15.75
CA ALA A 45 -7.41 -2.94 16.20
C ALA A 45 -6.56 -2.99 17.49
N GLY A 46 -6.10 -1.86 18.02
CA GLY A 46 -5.35 -1.72 19.27
C GLY A 46 -3.84 -1.58 19.10
N PHE A 47 -3.32 -1.53 17.88
CA PHE A 47 -1.90 -1.27 17.64
C PHE A 47 -1.57 0.23 17.80
N LYS A 48 -0.27 0.54 17.96
CA LYS A 48 0.25 1.91 17.86
C LYS A 48 1.27 1.99 16.74
N LEU A 49 1.18 3.03 15.91
CA LEU A 49 2.20 3.28 14.90
C LEU A 49 3.54 3.58 15.59
N LEU A 50 4.58 2.84 15.19
CA LEU A 50 5.92 2.95 15.76
C LEU A 50 6.91 3.62 14.79
N ALA A 51 6.83 3.29 13.49
CA ALA A 51 7.69 3.89 12.46
C ALA A 51 7.09 3.73 11.06
N LYS A 52 7.60 4.54 10.12
CA LYS A 52 7.34 4.45 8.68
C LYS A 52 8.67 4.37 7.92
N SER A 53 8.65 3.80 6.72
CA SER A 53 9.80 3.74 5.84
C SER A 53 9.37 3.94 4.39
N GLU A 54 10.15 4.71 3.64
CA GLU A 54 9.96 4.95 2.20
C GLU A 54 10.73 3.96 1.33
N ILE A 55 11.21 2.84 1.89
CA ILE A 55 12.03 1.85 1.17
C ILE A 55 11.32 1.24 -0.05
N ASN A 56 9.98 1.20 -0.06
CA ASN A 56 9.18 0.72 -1.18
C ASN A 56 8.41 1.85 -1.89
N ALA A 57 8.80 3.10 -1.65
CA ALA A 57 8.20 4.23 -2.33
C ALA A 57 8.57 4.23 -3.82
N ASN A 58 7.59 4.46 -4.68
CA ASN A 58 7.84 4.65 -6.10
C ASN A 58 7.24 5.98 -6.59
N PRO A 59 8.05 7.04 -6.74
CA PRO A 59 7.54 8.34 -7.22
C PRO A 59 7.11 8.33 -8.68
N LYS A 60 7.41 7.27 -9.45
CA LYS A 60 6.95 7.13 -10.84
C LYS A 60 5.52 6.57 -10.95
N ASP A 61 5.02 5.98 -9.89
CA ASP A 61 3.66 5.47 -9.85
C ASP A 61 2.66 6.62 -9.60
N SER A 62 1.80 6.88 -10.59
CA SER A 62 0.76 7.91 -10.53
C SER A 62 -0.51 7.46 -9.82
N HIS A 63 -0.62 6.18 -9.44
CA HIS A 63 -1.79 5.54 -8.83
C HIS A 63 -3.04 5.48 -9.71
N THR A 64 -3.00 6.07 -10.91
CA THR A 64 -4.12 6.16 -11.85
C THR A 64 -3.89 5.27 -13.07
N HIS A 65 -4.09 3.96 -12.89
CA HIS A 65 -3.92 2.98 -13.96
C HIS A 65 -5.25 2.30 -14.34
N PRO A 66 -5.45 1.91 -15.62
CA PRO A 66 -6.71 1.30 -16.07
C PRO A 66 -7.12 0.04 -15.30
N ASN A 67 -6.16 -0.75 -14.83
CA ASN A 67 -6.39 -1.94 -14.03
C ASN A 67 -5.80 -1.80 -12.62
N GLY A 68 -5.69 -0.58 -12.09
CA GLY A 68 -5.11 -0.32 -10.77
C GLY A 68 -3.68 -0.86 -10.64
N VAL A 69 -3.33 -1.39 -9.47
CA VAL A 69 -1.98 -1.94 -9.20
C VAL A 69 -1.60 -3.05 -10.17
N TRP A 70 -2.58 -3.78 -10.72
CA TRP A 70 -2.34 -4.89 -11.65
C TRP A 70 -1.92 -4.44 -13.05
N SER A 71 -2.06 -3.16 -13.39
CA SER A 71 -1.45 -2.61 -14.61
C SER A 71 0.08 -2.60 -14.54
N LEU A 72 0.65 -2.58 -13.35
CA LEU A 72 2.10 -2.54 -13.13
C LEU A 72 2.70 -3.96 -13.05
N PRO A 73 4.03 -4.10 -13.19
CA PRO A 73 4.73 -5.35 -12.91
C PRO A 73 4.39 -5.91 -11.51
N PRO A 74 4.35 -7.25 -11.36
CA PRO A 74 4.64 -8.25 -12.39
C PRO A 74 3.43 -8.61 -13.28
N SER A 75 2.23 -8.12 -12.97
CA SER A 75 0.99 -8.56 -13.64
C SER A 75 0.82 -7.99 -15.05
N LEU A 76 1.16 -6.71 -15.25
CA LEU A 76 1.07 -6.01 -16.55
C LEU A 76 -0.30 -6.18 -17.25
N LYS A 77 -1.39 -6.21 -16.46
CA LYS A 77 -2.73 -6.49 -16.95
C LYS A 77 -3.20 -5.39 -17.91
N GLY A 78 -3.58 -5.80 -19.13
CA GLY A 78 -3.96 -4.89 -20.21
C GLY A 78 -2.79 -4.08 -20.78
N GLY A 79 -1.55 -4.51 -20.51
CA GLY A 79 -0.32 -3.83 -20.90
C GLY A 79 0.23 -4.23 -22.27
N GLU A 80 -0.49 -4.97 -23.11
CA GLU A 80 0.06 -5.53 -24.36
C GLU A 80 0.63 -4.45 -25.29
N LYS A 81 -0.03 -3.28 -25.35
CA LYS A 81 0.40 -2.12 -26.15
C LYS A 81 1.30 -1.14 -25.39
N ASN A 82 1.22 -1.13 -24.07
CA ASN A 82 1.88 -0.15 -23.19
C ASN A 82 2.88 -0.81 -22.24
N LYS A 83 3.39 -2.00 -22.58
CA LYS A 83 4.23 -2.81 -21.69
C LYS A 83 5.47 -2.03 -21.23
N THR A 84 6.20 -1.46 -22.18
CA THR A 84 7.40 -0.64 -21.90
C THR A 84 7.08 0.56 -21.02
N TYR A 85 5.90 1.17 -21.16
CA TYR A 85 5.47 2.26 -20.30
C TYR A 85 5.32 1.81 -18.84
N PHE A 86 4.59 0.71 -18.60
CA PHE A 86 4.40 0.18 -17.24
C PHE A 86 5.70 -0.40 -16.65
N GLU A 87 6.57 -0.99 -17.45
CA GLU A 87 7.89 -1.45 -17.00
C GLU A 87 8.80 -0.29 -16.58
N ASN A 88 8.74 0.85 -17.28
CA ASN A 88 9.51 2.05 -16.92
C ASN A 88 9.04 2.71 -15.61
N ILE A 89 7.75 2.57 -15.29
CA ILE A 89 7.20 2.94 -13.97
C ILE A 89 7.76 2.00 -12.91
N GLY A 90 7.75 0.68 -13.18
CA GLY A 90 8.14 -0.35 -12.22
C GLY A 90 6.96 -0.76 -11.33
N GLU A 91 7.26 -1.43 -10.22
CA GLU A 91 6.23 -1.83 -9.25
C GLU A 91 5.48 -0.63 -8.67
N SER A 92 4.27 -0.84 -8.18
CA SER A 92 3.48 0.20 -7.52
C SER A 92 4.21 0.87 -6.35
N ASP A 93 3.86 2.12 -6.05
CA ASP A 93 4.20 2.79 -4.80
C ASP A 93 3.61 2.04 -3.61
N ARG A 94 4.45 1.72 -2.62
CA ARG A 94 4.03 0.96 -1.44
C ARG A 94 4.47 1.66 -0.16
N MET A 95 3.54 1.74 0.79
CA MET A 95 3.85 2.15 2.15
C MET A 95 4.51 0.99 2.90
N THR A 96 5.46 1.30 3.78
CA THR A 96 6.04 0.32 4.71
C THR A 96 5.90 0.85 6.13
N LEU A 97 4.99 0.25 6.89
CA LEU A 97 4.57 0.69 8.21
C LEU A 97 4.94 -0.33 9.28
N LYS A 98 5.38 0.16 10.44
CA LYS A 98 5.71 -0.65 11.61
C LYS A 98 4.85 -0.23 12.77
N PHE A 99 4.15 -1.19 13.37
CA PHE A 99 3.30 -0.99 14.53
C PHE A 99 3.78 -1.86 15.70
N ILE A 100 3.43 -1.43 16.91
CA ILE A 100 3.63 -2.19 18.15
C ILE A 100 2.29 -2.53 18.78
N LYS A 101 2.16 -3.75 19.30
CA LYS A 101 1.10 -4.10 20.25
C LYS A 101 1.55 -3.61 21.63
N PRO A 102 0.88 -2.60 22.21
CA PRO A 102 1.25 -2.07 23.52
C PRO A 102 1.34 -3.15 24.61
#